data_AF-A0A3B3WJP6-F1
#
_entry.id   AF-A0A3B3WJP6-F1
#
_cell.length_a   1.000
_cell.length_b   1.000
_cell.length_c   1.000
_cell.angle_alpha   90.00
_cell.angle_beta   90.00
_cell.angle_gamma   90.00
#
_symmetry.space_group_name_H-M   'P 1'
#
loop_
_entity.id
_entity.type
_entity.pdbx_description
1 polymer ?
#
loop_
_entity_poly.entity_id
_entity_poly.type
_entity_poly.pdbx_seq_one_letter_code
_entity_poly.pdbx_strand_id
1 'polypeptide(L)' 'MATRKRGIPQGNAISEEAESPKKLRTRHVAALILARGGSKGIPLKNIKPLAGVPLVGWVLRAAIDSGEFDR' A
#
# COMPACT_ATOMS: atom_id res chain seq x y z
N MET A 1 58.25 -44.95 -11.54
CA MET A 1 57.28 -43.96 -12.06
C MET A 1 55.92 -44.64 -12.17
N ALA A 2 54.98 -44.33 -11.28
CA ALA A 2 53.65 -44.93 -11.26
C ALA A 2 52.60 -43.84 -11.54
N THR A 3 52.04 -43.87 -12.74
CA THR A 3 50.93 -43.02 -13.18
C THR A 3 49.63 -43.50 -12.55
N ARG A 4 49.11 -42.75 -11.57
CA ARG A 4 47.76 -42.95 -11.04
C ARG A 4 46.85 -41.82 -11.53
N LYS A 5 46.06 -42.11 -12.58
CA LYS A 5 44.82 -41.37 -12.88
C LYS A 5 43.94 -41.43 -11.63
N ARG A 6 43.68 -40.28 -11.01
CA ARG A 6 42.58 -40.11 -10.06
C ARG A 6 41.61 -39.14 -10.69
N GLY A 7 40.44 -39.65 -11.06
CA GLY A 7 39.32 -38.83 -11.50
C GLY A 7 38.94 -37.83 -10.40
N ILE A 8 38.62 -36.61 -10.82
CA ILE A 8 38.04 -35.58 -9.97
C ILE A 8 36.56 -35.94 -9.81
N PRO A 9 36.04 -36.19 -8.60
CA PRO A 9 34.59 -36.16 -8.41
C PRO A 9 34.16 -34.70 -8.51
N GLN A 10 33.24 -34.43 -9.44
CA GLN A 10 32.56 -33.15 -9.62
C GLN A 10 32.06 -32.67 -8.25
N GLY A 11 32.64 -31.57 -7.76
CA GLY A 11 32.09 -30.88 -6.61
C GLY A 11 30.71 -30.36 -7.00
N ASN A 12 29.67 -30.76 -6.24
CA ASN A 12 28.36 -30.14 -6.36
C ASN A 12 28.55 -28.63 -6.21
N ALA A 13 28.30 -27.89 -7.29
CA ALA A 13 28.07 -26.47 -7.22
C ALA A 13 26.89 -26.28 -6.26
N ILE A 14 27.20 -25.79 -5.06
CA ILE A 14 26.19 -25.22 -4.18
C ILE A 14 25.80 -23.95 -4.91
N SER A 15 24.72 -24.02 -5.69
CA SER A 15 24.06 -22.84 -6.21
C SER A 15 23.56 -22.07 -5.00
N GLU A 16 24.31 -21.04 -4.61
CA GLU A 16 23.82 -19.99 -3.74
C GLU A 16 22.68 -19.30 -4.50
N GLU A 17 21.47 -19.83 -4.32
CA GLU A 17 20.23 -19.13 -4.63
C GLU A 17 20.19 -17.92 -3.69
N ALA A 18 20.78 -16.82 -4.14
CA ALA A 18 20.70 -15.54 -3.46
C ALA A 18 19.22 -15.22 -3.25
N GLU A 19 18.76 -15.32 -2.01
CA GLU A 19 17.39 -15.00 -1.60
C GLU A 19 17.12 -13.55 -2.05
N SER A 20 16.33 -13.42 -3.11
CA SER A 20 15.95 -12.13 -3.68
C SER A 20 15.39 -11.25 -2.56
N PRO A 21 15.86 -9.99 -2.41
CA PRO A 21 15.48 -9.17 -1.26
C PRO A 21 13.96 -9.06 -1.22
N LYS A 22 13.34 -9.51 -0.12
CA LYS A 22 11.90 -9.41 0.11
C LYS A 22 11.50 -7.95 -0.06
N LYS A 23 10.87 -7.64 -1.20
CA LYS A 23 10.36 -6.31 -1.53
C LYS A 23 9.53 -5.83 -0.33
N LEU A 24 10.05 -4.84 0.40
CA LEU A 24 9.31 -4.18 1.46
C LEU A 24 8.01 -3.66 0.85
N ARG A 25 6.88 -4.27 1.24
CA ARG A 25 5.57 -3.83 0.76
C ARG A 25 5.32 -2.47 1.41
N THR A 26 5.17 -1.44 0.58
CA THR A 26 4.69 -0.14 1.04
C THR A 26 3.33 -0.35 1.68
N ARG A 27 3.12 0.19 2.89
CA ARG A 27 1.83 0.06 3.59
C ARG A 27 0.79 0.84 2.81
N HIS A 28 -0.39 0.25 2.63
CA HIS A 28 -1.51 0.91 1.99
C HIS A 28 -2.22 1.84 2.99
N VAL A 29 -2.50 3.07 2.59
CA VAL A 29 -3.09 4.14 3.40
C VAL A 29 -4.36 4.62 2.70
N ALA A 30 -5.52 4.44 3.35
CA ALA A 30 -6.84 4.78 2.80
C ALA A 30 -7.62 5.73 3.71
N ALA A 31 -8.45 6.60 3.10
CA ALA A 31 -9.37 7.48 3.81
C ALA A 31 -10.78 6.85 3.92
N LEU A 32 -11.39 6.96 5.11
CA LEU A 32 -12.78 6.56 5.35
C LEU A 32 -13.59 7.75 5.89
N ILE A 33 -14.61 8.19 5.16
CA ILE A 33 -15.45 9.33 5.53
C ILE A 33 -16.87 8.83 5.88
N LEU A 34 -17.23 8.86 7.16
CA LEU A 34 -18.53 8.37 7.64
C LEU A 34 -19.64 9.44 7.49
N ALA A 35 -20.29 9.46 6.34
CA ALA A 35 -21.30 10.47 5.99
C ALA A 35 -22.76 10.04 6.28
N ARG A 36 -23.08 9.55 7.50
CA ARG A 36 -24.44 9.08 7.85
C ARG A 36 -25.54 10.12 7.63
N GLY A 37 -26.76 9.68 7.34
CA GLY A 37 -27.92 10.55 7.15
C GLY A 37 -28.56 11.09 8.44
N GLY A 38 -28.63 10.28 9.51
CA GLY A 38 -29.42 10.53 10.72
C GLY A 38 -28.83 11.57 11.70
N SER A 39 -28.44 12.75 11.22
CA SER A 39 -27.85 13.81 12.04
C SER A 39 -28.89 14.45 12.99
N LYS A 40 -28.58 14.49 14.30
CA LYS A 40 -29.50 14.92 15.37
C LYS A 40 -29.84 16.42 15.30
N GLY A 41 -28.84 17.27 15.03
CA GLY A 41 -29.03 18.73 14.98
C GLY A 41 -29.48 19.21 13.61
N ILE A 42 -28.71 18.86 12.58
CA ILE A 42 -29.01 19.25 11.20
C ILE A 42 -29.25 17.97 10.38
N PRO A 43 -30.51 17.59 10.09
CA PRO A 43 -30.81 16.45 9.23
C PRO A 43 -30.08 16.55 7.88
N LEU A 44 -29.52 15.42 7.42
CA LEU A 44 -28.80 15.31 6.15
C LEU A 44 -27.63 16.31 5.97
N LYS A 45 -26.98 16.73 7.07
CA LYS A 45 -25.93 17.78 7.03
C LYS A 45 -24.85 17.58 5.96
N ASN A 46 -24.48 16.34 5.65
CA ASN A 46 -23.36 16.04 4.76
C ASN A 46 -23.62 16.44 3.31
N ILE A 47 -24.89 16.50 2.87
CA ILE A 47 -25.28 16.93 1.52
C ILE A 47 -25.77 18.38 1.47
N LYS A 48 -25.99 19.02 2.62
CA LYS A 48 -26.42 20.42 2.66
C LYS A 48 -25.28 21.34 2.20
N PRO A 49 -25.60 22.41 1.46
CA PRO A 49 -24.61 23.36 1.01
C PRO A 49 -24.02 24.16 2.17
N LEU A 50 -22.69 24.29 2.17
CA LEU A 50 -21.90 25.20 3.00
C LEU A 50 -21.03 26.00 2.04
N ALA A 51 -21.31 27.31 1.93
CA ALA A 51 -20.67 28.21 0.96
C ALA A 51 -20.74 27.68 -0.50
N GLY A 52 -21.90 27.17 -0.91
CA GLY A 52 -22.14 26.67 -2.27
C GLY A 52 -21.64 25.25 -2.55
N VAL A 53 -20.94 24.60 -1.61
CA VAL A 53 -20.44 23.22 -1.75
C VAL A 53 -21.11 22.32 -0.71
N PRO A 54 -21.55 21.09 -1.04
CA PRO A 54 -22.03 20.15 -0.03
C PRO A 54 -20.99 19.96 1.08
N LEU A 55 -21.42 19.90 2.35
CA LEU A 55 -20.49 19.81 3.50
C LEU A 55 -19.44 18.70 3.33
N VAL A 56 -19.83 17.52 2.85
CA VAL A 56 -18.90 16.40 2.59
C VAL A 56 -17.87 16.71 1.49
N GLY A 57 -18.21 17.60 0.55
CA GLY A 57 -17.31 18.03 -0.52
C GLY A 57 -16.06 18.73 0.00
N TRP A 58 -16.16 19.48 1.11
CA TRP A 58 -15.00 20.07 1.78
C TRP A 58 -14.06 19.02 2.35
N VAL A 59 -14.61 17.93 2.91
CA VAL A 59 -13.82 16.82 3.45
C VAL A 59 -13.13 16.04 2.33
N LEU A 60 -13.84 15.76 1.23
CA LEU A 60 -13.28 15.09 0.06
C LEU A 60 -12.12 15.89 -0.55
N ARG A 61 -12.31 17.22 -0.70
CA ARG A 61 -11.27 18.10 -1.20
C ARG A 61 -10.03 18.07 -0.30
N ALA A 62 -10.20 18.20 1.02
CA ALA A 62 -9.08 18.12 1.95
C ALA A 62 -8.33 16.78 1.89
N ALA A 63 -9.04 15.66 1.72
CA ALA A 63 -8.42 14.34 1.61
C ALA A 63 -7.64 14.16 0.29
N ILE A 64 -8.12 14.75 -0.81
CA ILE A 64 -7.42 14.72 -2.10
C ILE A 64 -6.21 15.67 -2.08
N ASP A 65 -6.42 16.91 -1.61
CA ASP A 65 -5.41 17.97 -1.63
C ASP A 65 -4.23 17.68 -0.68
N SER A 66 -4.42 16.82 0.34
CA SER A 66 -3.34 16.44 1.25
C SER A 66 -2.28 15.53 0.60
N GLY A 67 -2.65 14.72 -0.40
CA GLY A 67 -1.74 13.74 -0.99
C GLY A 67 -1.30 12.61 -0.06
N GLU A 68 -1.98 12.43 1.07
CA GLU A 68 -1.60 11.47 2.13
C GLU A 68 -2.16 10.05 1.93
N PHE A 69 -3.09 9.87 0.99
CA PHE A 69 -3.78 8.60 0.77
C PHE A 69 -3.44 8.02 -0.60
N ASP A 70 -3.39 6.69 -0.67
CA ASP A 70 -3.17 5.96 -1.92
C ASP A 70 -4.36 6.11 -2.87
N ARG A 71 -4.09 5.96 -4.18
CA ARG A 71 -5.09 6.01 -5.25
C ARG A 71 -5.70 4.65 -5.56
#